data_AF-A0A7K0RCR5-F1
#
_entry.id   AF-A0A7K0RCR5-F1
#
_cell.length_a   1.000
_cell.length_b   1.000
_cell.length_c   1.000
_cell.angle_alpha   90.00
_cell.angle_beta   90.00
_cell.angle_gamma   90.00
#
_symmetry.space_group_name_H-M   'P 1'
#
loop_
_entity.id
_entity.type
_entity.pdbx_description
1 polymer ?
#
loop_
_entity_poly.entity_id
_entity_poly.type
_entity_poly.pdbx_seq_one_letter_code
_entity_poly.pdbx_strand_id
1 'polypeptide(L)'
;MGSDFSSPTASDGSTPLTLNQTVNNDTVIELKIALNTLGRTLRWSWANGDLQYWQTTSLGQDGAELTVRLKPAVTPIVDWGAVGPNGCTATPILSCSIALAGAEYLSASLVLSLDTTLDAALTGAVFATQGALAGFLQPGGTPAAPVLDLQVASTHHTSADAPQLGVMKALIPAQALLNLYGVLPADAGSFFGVQRTGDTGTQSAPAFEPWTASEQGSDGLLVTVRDITFSAPAFRVKRKGSAPRLAVRIAGSKTRVTGAKVAACRRKGCTVTLLKLPSSRLSSKVTTVARGRSSADGSARLTVARGKLPRGTRVLLVLRRASGKNKGKLVTTAQGSVS
;
A
#
# COMPACT_ATOMS: atom_id res chain seq x y z
N MET A 1 -7.39 17.76 17.77
CA MET A 1 -6.89 19.06 17.31
C MET A 1 -6.41 18.88 15.88
N GLY A 2 -7.26 19.21 14.90
CA GLY A 2 -6.82 19.29 13.51
C GLY A 2 -6.25 20.68 13.29
N SER A 3 -4.99 20.78 12.87
CA SER A 3 -4.45 22.03 12.36
C SER A 3 -5.07 22.28 10.99
N ASP A 4 -5.92 23.28 10.90
CA ASP A 4 -6.49 23.76 9.64
C ASP A 4 -5.39 24.54 8.89
N PHE A 5 -4.93 24.00 7.76
CA PHE A 5 -3.89 24.61 6.92
C PHE A 5 -4.53 25.59 5.90
N SER A 6 -5.40 26.48 6.37
CA SER A 6 -6.19 27.35 5.50
C SER A 6 -5.40 28.53 4.89
N SER A 7 -4.12 28.69 5.23
CA SER A 7 -3.20 29.61 4.53
C SER A 7 -1.75 29.17 4.69
N PRO A 8 -0.93 29.09 3.63
CA PRO A 8 0.50 28.87 3.76
C PRO A 8 1.13 30.06 4.50
N THR A 9 1.66 29.84 5.69
CA THR A 9 2.47 30.81 6.43
C THR A 9 3.95 30.54 6.18
N ALA A 10 4.78 31.59 6.18
CA ALA A 10 6.23 31.40 6.22
C ALA A 10 6.64 30.51 7.42
N SER A 11 7.79 29.85 7.32
CA SER A 11 8.30 28.91 8.33
C SER A 11 8.52 29.53 9.72
N ASP A 12 8.47 30.85 9.84
CA ASP A 12 8.57 31.61 11.09
C ASP A 12 7.21 32.06 11.65
N GLY A 13 6.10 31.67 11.01
CA GLY A 13 4.73 31.99 11.44
C GLY A 13 4.33 33.46 11.31
N SER A 14 5.15 34.30 10.67
CA SER A 14 5.00 35.76 10.78
C SER A 14 4.31 36.48 9.62
N THR A 15 3.88 35.77 8.57
CA THR A 15 3.07 36.39 7.50
C THR A 15 2.37 35.34 6.64
N PRO A 16 1.10 35.56 6.24
CA PRO A 16 0.49 34.81 5.14
C PRO A 16 1.33 34.99 3.88
N LEU A 17 1.75 33.90 3.26
CA LEU A 17 2.41 33.95 1.96
C LEU A 17 1.37 34.33 0.91
N THR A 18 1.51 35.53 0.33
CA THR A 18 0.79 35.85 -0.90
C THR A 18 1.34 34.96 -2.00
N LEU A 19 0.54 33.99 -2.45
CA LEU A 19 0.90 33.18 -3.60
C LEU A 19 0.87 34.08 -4.85
N ASN A 20 2.02 34.25 -5.49
CA ASN A 20 2.13 35.03 -6.74
C ASN A 20 1.49 34.33 -7.96
N GLN A 21 0.80 33.20 -7.75
CA GLN A 21 0.24 32.37 -8.81
C GLN A 21 -1.12 31.82 -8.38
N THR A 22 -2.08 31.84 -9.30
CA THR A 22 -3.40 31.21 -9.11
C THR A 22 -3.22 29.70 -9.03
N VAL A 23 -3.71 29.09 -7.95
CA VAL A 23 -3.77 27.64 -7.82
C VAL A 23 -4.91 27.10 -8.68
N ASN A 24 -4.59 26.17 -9.57
CA ASN A 24 -5.53 25.46 -10.43
C ASN A 24 -5.27 23.94 -10.39
N ASN A 25 -6.08 23.18 -11.12
CA ASN A 25 -5.99 21.72 -11.20
C ASN A 25 -4.64 21.19 -11.75
N ASP A 26 -3.86 22.03 -12.42
CA ASP A 26 -2.54 21.68 -12.95
C ASP A 26 -1.38 22.09 -12.04
N THR A 27 -1.67 22.88 -11.01
CA THR A 27 -0.67 23.31 -10.04
C THR A 27 -0.14 22.11 -9.25
N VAL A 28 1.17 21.90 -9.27
CA VAL A 28 1.82 20.86 -8.45
C VAL A 28 2.25 21.49 -7.13
N ILE A 29 1.67 21.00 -6.04
CA ILE A 29 2.03 21.37 -4.68
C ILE A 29 3.05 20.34 -4.18
N GLU A 30 4.27 20.80 -3.90
CA GLU A 30 5.30 20.01 -3.25
C GLU A 30 5.35 20.35 -1.76
N LEU A 31 5.23 19.33 -0.91
CA LEU A 31 5.44 19.46 0.53
C LEU A 31 6.58 18.56 0.97
N LYS A 32 7.50 19.15 1.74
CA LYS A 32 8.61 18.47 2.37
C LYS A 32 8.49 18.63 3.89
N ILE A 33 8.24 17.52 4.58
CA ILE A 33 7.90 17.49 6.00
C ILE A 33 9.00 16.74 6.75
N ALA A 34 9.70 17.45 7.64
CA ALA A 34 10.58 16.83 8.61
C ALA A 34 9.73 16.16 9.71
N LEU A 35 9.60 14.84 9.64
CA LEU A 35 8.85 14.06 10.63
C LEU A 35 9.65 13.91 11.93
N ASN A 36 10.98 13.96 11.85
CA ASN A 36 11.87 13.74 12.98
C ASN A 36 11.50 12.44 13.73
N THR A 37 11.29 12.51 15.05
CA THR A 37 10.89 11.37 15.88
C THR A 37 9.48 10.84 15.56
N LEU A 38 8.60 11.63 14.94
CA LEU A 38 7.27 11.17 14.50
C LEU A 38 7.37 10.10 13.40
N GLY A 39 8.49 10.02 12.69
CA GLY A 39 8.74 8.95 11.73
C GLY A 39 8.78 7.55 12.35
N ARG A 40 8.92 7.45 13.69
CA ARG A 40 8.82 6.18 14.43
C ARG A 40 7.37 5.70 14.59
N THR A 41 6.41 6.63 14.63
CA THR A 41 4.99 6.33 14.86
C THR A 41 4.15 6.37 13.59
N LEU A 42 4.64 6.99 12.51
CA LEU A 42 3.98 6.96 11.20
C LEU A 42 3.72 5.51 10.75
N ARG A 43 2.50 5.25 10.25
CA ARG A 43 2.14 3.98 9.61
C ARG A 43 1.63 4.18 8.21
N TRP A 44 0.63 5.00 8.00
CA TRP A 44 0.12 5.26 6.66
C TRP A 44 -0.31 6.71 6.54
N SER A 45 -0.51 7.16 5.32
CA SER A 45 -0.99 8.51 5.04
C SER A 45 -2.17 8.46 4.07
N TRP A 46 -3.09 9.40 4.21
CA TRP A 46 -4.13 9.65 3.24
C TRP A 46 -3.90 11.03 2.63
N ALA A 47 -3.92 11.11 1.31
CA ALA A 47 -3.91 12.37 0.60
C ALA A 47 -5.24 12.57 -0.12
N ASN A 48 -5.80 13.78 -0.07
CA ASN A 48 -6.82 14.18 -1.02
C ASN A 48 -6.17 15.05 -2.10
N GLY A 49 -6.28 14.63 -3.36
CA GLY A 49 -5.54 15.19 -4.48
C GLY A 49 -4.99 14.11 -5.42
N ASP A 50 -4.48 14.54 -6.57
CA ASP A 50 -3.80 13.66 -7.51
C ASP A 50 -2.31 13.49 -7.15
N LEU A 51 -1.99 12.35 -6.53
CA LEU A 51 -0.62 12.01 -6.14
C LEU A 51 0.30 11.83 -7.36
N GLN A 52 1.36 12.63 -7.40
CA GLN A 52 2.42 12.59 -8.42
C GLN A 52 3.73 12.00 -7.89
N TYR A 53 4.01 12.18 -6.60
CA TYR A 53 5.26 11.76 -5.99
C TYR A 53 5.07 11.47 -4.51
N TRP A 54 5.73 10.42 -4.03
CA TRP A 54 5.75 10.08 -2.62
C TRP A 54 7.07 9.44 -2.25
N GLN A 55 7.79 10.06 -1.31
CA GLN A 55 9.02 9.55 -0.79
C GLN A 55 9.07 9.67 0.73
N THR A 56 9.47 8.59 1.37
CA THR A 56 9.78 8.58 2.80
C THR A 56 11.23 8.14 2.98
N THR A 57 12.01 8.91 3.74
CA THR A 57 13.41 8.58 4.04
C THR A 57 13.60 8.43 5.55
N SER A 58 14.62 7.65 5.93
CA SER A 58 15.01 7.45 7.33
C SER A 58 13.85 7.05 8.27
N LEU A 59 12.85 6.34 7.74
CA LEU A 59 11.71 5.87 8.51
C LEU A 59 12.16 5.08 9.75
N GLY A 60 11.50 5.31 10.88
CA GLY A 60 11.87 4.71 12.17
C GLY A 60 13.13 5.27 12.82
N GLN A 61 13.71 6.34 12.28
CA GLN A 61 14.87 7.04 12.82
C GLN A 61 14.53 8.51 13.13
N ASP A 62 15.42 9.21 13.83
CA ASP A 62 15.18 10.59 14.30
C ASP A 62 15.27 11.65 13.20
N GLY A 63 15.81 11.29 12.03
CA GLY A 63 15.88 12.15 10.85
C GLY A 63 14.87 11.76 9.76
N ALA A 64 13.71 11.22 10.13
CA ALA A 64 12.70 10.81 9.16
C ALA A 64 12.11 12.02 8.43
N GLU A 65 11.92 11.87 7.12
CA GLU A 65 11.41 12.92 6.25
C GLU A 65 10.39 12.33 5.27
N LEU A 66 9.40 13.15 4.93
CA LEU A 66 8.37 12.87 3.95
C LEU A 66 8.39 13.95 2.87
N THR A 67 8.45 13.55 1.61
CA THR A 67 8.30 14.43 0.46
C THR A 67 7.13 13.95 -0.39
N VAL A 68 6.22 14.86 -0.71
CA VAL A 68 5.02 14.57 -1.49
C VAL A 68 4.80 15.64 -2.55
N ARG A 69 4.38 15.22 -3.75
CA ARG A 69 3.84 16.12 -4.78
C ARG A 69 2.41 15.72 -5.11
N LEU A 70 1.50 16.68 -5.03
CA LEU A 70 0.07 16.55 -5.23
C LEU A 70 -0.36 17.58 -6.28
N LYS A 71 -1.24 17.22 -7.22
CA LYS A 71 -2.12 18.24 -7.81
C LYS A 71 -3.39 18.31 -6.99
N PRO A 72 -3.94 19.50 -6.69
CA PRO A 72 -5.20 19.58 -6.00
C PRO A 72 -6.32 18.99 -6.87
N ALA A 73 -7.34 18.41 -6.23
CA ALA A 73 -8.47 17.79 -6.89
C ALA A 73 -9.78 18.43 -6.45
N VAL A 74 -10.77 18.38 -7.33
CA VAL A 74 -12.13 18.81 -7.01
C VAL A 74 -12.67 17.93 -5.88
N THR A 75 -13.10 18.57 -4.80
CA THR A 75 -13.59 17.95 -3.57
C THR A 75 -14.98 18.50 -3.27
N PRO A 76 -15.97 17.63 -2.99
CA PRO A 76 -17.31 18.11 -2.65
C PRO A 76 -17.31 18.78 -1.28
N ILE A 77 -18.16 19.78 -1.13
CA ILE A 77 -18.49 20.45 0.14
C ILE A 77 -19.79 19.86 0.65
N VAL A 78 -19.81 19.58 1.94
CA VAL A 78 -21.00 19.17 2.66
C VAL A 78 -21.29 20.19 3.74
N ASP A 79 -22.52 20.71 3.74
CA ASP A 79 -23.02 21.46 4.88
C ASP A 79 -23.41 20.48 6.00
N TRP A 80 -22.46 20.23 6.90
CA TRP A 80 -22.64 19.33 8.04
C TRP A 80 -23.73 19.79 9.01
N GLY A 81 -24.05 21.09 9.03
CA GLY A 81 -25.15 21.64 9.83
C GLY A 81 -26.52 21.23 9.27
N ALA A 82 -26.62 21.10 7.94
CA ALA A 82 -27.85 20.70 7.26
C ALA A 82 -28.05 19.17 7.19
N VAL A 83 -26.97 18.39 6.98
CA VAL A 83 -27.08 16.93 6.76
C VAL A 83 -27.02 16.09 8.05
N GLY A 84 -26.58 16.66 9.17
CA GLY A 84 -26.43 15.96 10.44
C GLY A 84 -25.35 14.84 10.43
N PRO A 85 -25.25 14.04 11.51
CA PRO A 85 -24.29 12.95 11.59
C PRO A 85 -24.67 11.80 10.66
N ASN A 86 -23.84 11.53 9.64
CA ASN A 86 -24.13 10.52 8.61
C ASN A 86 -23.00 9.49 8.41
N GLY A 87 -21.94 9.55 9.23
CA GLY A 87 -20.85 8.57 9.25
C GLY A 87 -19.78 8.71 8.18
N CYS A 88 -19.88 9.69 7.25
CA CYS A 88 -18.97 9.82 6.11
C CYS A 88 -17.50 10.03 6.51
N THR A 89 -17.26 10.63 7.69
CA THR A 89 -15.92 10.96 8.22
C THR A 89 -15.56 10.14 9.45
N ALA A 90 -16.39 9.17 9.85
CA ALA A 90 -16.09 8.26 10.95
C ALA A 90 -14.84 7.43 10.63
N THR A 91 -14.10 7.01 11.66
CA THR A 91 -12.92 6.14 11.51
C THR A 91 -13.08 4.90 12.39
N PRO A 92 -13.35 3.71 11.81
CA PRO A 92 -13.63 3.44 10.39
C PRO A 92 -14.90 4.13 9.86
N ILE A 93 -15.00 4.31 8.54
CA ILE A 93 -16.16 4.91 7.87
C ILE A 93 -17.33 3.93 7.98
N LEU A 94 -18.47 4.41 8.47
CA LEU A 94 -19.65 3.57 8.74
C LEU A 94 -20.68 3.60 7.60
N SER A 95 -20.98 4.79 7.10
CA SER A 95 -21.96 5.04 6.04
C SER A 95 -21.66 6.39 5.39
N CYS A 96 -22.18 6.62 4.19
CA CYS A 96 -22.24 7.98 3.64
C CYS A 96 -23.41 8.11 2.67
N SER A 97 -24.52 8.65 3.16
CA SER A 97 -25.79 8.77 2.45
C SER A 97 -26.12 10.23 2.11
N ILE A 98 -25.13 10.97 1.59
CA ILE A 98 -25.33 12.35 1.18
C ILE A 98 -25.67 12.36 -0.32
N ALA A 99 -26.90 12.74 -0.64
CA ALA A 99 -27.39 12.72 -2.02
C ALA A 99 -26.62 13.67 -2.95
N LEU A 100 -26.43 14.92 -2.52
CA LEU A 100 -25.92 16.02 -3.33
C LEU A 100 -24.83 16.78 -2.56
N ALA A 101 -23.76 17.19 -3.23
CA ALA A 101 -22.81 18.15 -2.67
C ALA A 101 -23.43 19.54 -2.60
N GLY A 102 -23.10 20.33 -1.57
CA GLY A 102 -23.53 21.73 -1.47
C GLY A 102 -22.79 22.65 -2.44
N ALA A 103 -21.55 22.30 -2.77
CA ALA A 103 -20.67 22.94 -3.75
C ALA A 103 -19.45 22.05 -3.99
N GLU A 104 -18.53 22.49 -4.85
CA GLU A 104 -17.22 21.88 -5.03
C GLU A 104 -16.13 22.93 -4.98
N TYR A 105 -14.97 22.53 -4.47
CA TYR A 105 -13.77 23.35 -4.43
C TYR A 105 -12.56 22.53 -4.81
N LEU A 106 -11.55 23.23 -5.30
CA LEU A 106 -10.25 22.64 -5.56
C LEU A 106 -9.49 22.54 -4.24
N SER A 107 -9.08 21.33 -3.84
CA SER A 107 -8.42 21.10 -2.56
C SER A 107 -7.23 20.14 -2.66
N ALA A 108 -6.28 20.30 -1.76
CA ALA A 108 -5.26 19.30 -1.49
C ALA A 108 -5.15 19.14 0.03
N SER A 109 -5.18 17.90 0.51
CA SER A 109 -5.03 17.61 1.94
C SER A 109 -4.14 16.39 2.17
N LEU A 110 -3.52 16.35 3.34
CA LEU A 110 -2.68 15.24 3.78
C LEU A 110 -2.96 14.93 5.24
N VAL A 111 -3.28 13.66 5.52
CA VAL A 111 -3.48 13.12 6.85
C VAL A 111 -2.41 12.07 7.10
N LEU A 112 -1.71 12.18 8.23
CA LEU A 112 -0.68 11.24 8.66
C LEU A 112 -1.22 10.41 9.83
N SER A 113 -1.26 9.09 9.67
CA SER A 113 -1.64 8.18 10.76
C SER A 113 -0.41 7.81 11.58
N LEU A 114 -0.43 8.18 12.85
CA LEU A 114 0.61 7.91 13.85
C LEU A 114 0.26 6.71 14.76
N ASP A 115 -0.62 5.82 14.28
CA ASP A 115 -1.14 4.69 15.05
C ASP A 115 -0.09 3.59 15.24
N THR A 116 0.53 3.53 16.41
CA THR A 116 1.57 2.54 16.70
C THR A 116 1.07 1.10 16.82
N THR A 117 -0.25 0.87 16.88
CA THR A 117 -0.83 -0.47 16.98
C THR A 117 -0.75 -1.26 15.67
N LEU A 118 -0.56 -0.58 14.53
CA LEU A 118 -0.41 -1.23 13.23
C LEU A 118 1.04 -1.69 12.97
N ASP A 119 1.21 -2.69 12.10
CA ASP A 119 2.54 -3.20 11.74
C ASP A 119 3.39 -2.11 11.07
N ALA A 120 4.60 -1.90 11.59
CA ALA A 120 5.56 -0.91 11.09
C ALA A 120 5.95 -1.14 9.62
N ALA A 121 5.72 -2.31 9.04
CA ALA A 121 5.91 -2.52 7.61
C ALA A 121 4.98 -1.66 6.74
N LEU A 122 3.86 -1.16 7.28
CA LEU A 122 3.01 -0.21 6.56
C LEU A 122 3.65 1.17 6.45
N THR A 123 4.59 1.53 7.34
CA THR A 123 5.22 2.85 7.36
C THR A 123 5.70 3.25 5.96
N GLY A 124 5.18 4.39 5.50
CA GLY A 124 5.41 4.93 4.16
C GLY A 124 4.37 4.54 3.12
N ALA A 125 3.33 3.78 3.48
CA ALA A 125 2.16 3.60 2.64
C ALA A 125 1.35 4.89 2.56
N VAL A 126 0.90 5.21 1.35
CA VAL A 126 -0.03 6.31 1.11
C VAL A 126 -1.15 5.83 0.21
N PHE A 127 -2.35 6.31 0.45
CA PHE A 127 -3.39 6.27 -0.56
C PHE A 127 -3.93 7.68 -0.77
N ALA A 128 -4.11 8.02 -2.04
CA ALA A 128 -4.60 9.30 -2.47
C ALA A 128 -5.97 9.13 -3.11
N THR A 129 -6.87 10.07 -2.84
CA THR A 129 -8.23 10.07 -3.37
C THR A 129 -8.52 11.36 -4.11
N GLN A 130 -9.32 11.28 -5.16
CA GLN A 130 -9.92 12.42 -5.85
C GLN A 130 -11.43 12.30 -5.74
N GLY A 131 -12.13 13.42 -5.56
CA GLY A 131 -13.59 13.45 -5.45
C GLY A 131 -14.15 12.82 -4.18
N ALA A 132 -13.33 12.57 -3.15
CA ALA A 132 -13.72 12.00 -1.86
C ALA A 132 -13.72 13.06 -0.75
N LEU A 133 -14.60 12.90 0.23
CA LEU A 133 -14.63 13.68 1.48
C LEU A 133 -13.66 13.12 2.53
N ALA A 134 -13.56 11.79 2.60
CA ALA A 134 -12.78 11.10 3.60
C ALA A 134 -12.14 9.83 3.04
N GLY A 135 -11.03 9.43 3.63
CA GLY A 135 -10.33 8.20 3.32
C GLY A 135 -9.78 7.56 4.60
N PHE A 136 -9.94 6.25 4.72
CA PHE A 136 -9.41 5.49 5.86
C PHE A 136 -8.80 4.16 5.41
N LEU A 137 -7.65 3.81 5.97
CA LEU A 137 -6.99 2.53 5.71
C LEU A 137 -7.06 1.66 6.96
N GLN A 138 -7.63 0.47 6.77
CA GLN A 138 -7.77 -0.53 7.80
C GLN A 138 -7.01 -1.80 7.41
N PRO A 139 -5.86 -2.08 8.04
CA PRO A 139 -5.19 -3.36 7.87
C PRO A 139 -5.99 -4.46 8.56
N GLY A 140 -5.98 -5.66 7.99
CA GLY A 140 -6.70 -6.79 8.55
C GLY A 140 -6.23 -8.14 8.01
N GLY A 141 -7.09 -9.15 8.17
CA GLY A 141 -6.80 -10.53 7.81
C GLY A 141 -5.96 -11.25 8.87
N THR A 142 -5.17 -12.22 8.42
CA THR A 142 -4.29 -13.00 9.31
C THR A 142 -2.83 -12.84 8.88
N PRO A 143 -1.84 -13.16 9.72
CA PRO A 143 -0.43 -13.14 9.30
C PRO A 143 -0.12 -14.00 8.05
N ALA A 144 -0.95 -15.01 7.76
CA ALA A 144 -0.81 -15.87 6.58
C ALA A 144 -1.62 -15.38 5.36
N ALA A 145 -2.61 -14.51 5.58
CA ALA A 145 -3.47 -13.93 4.56
C ALA A 145 -3.81 -12.47 4.94
N PRO A 146 -2.82 -11.57 4.87
CA PRO A 146 -3.03 -10.16 5.18
C PRO A 146 -3.93 -9.52 4.13
N VAL A 147 -4.69 -8.54 4.58
CA VAL A 147 -5.65 -7.79 3.78
C VAL A 147 -5.50 -6.30 4.10
N LEU A 148 -5.67 -5.45 3.08
CA LEU A 148 -5.78 -4.00 3.25
C LEU A 148 -7.16 -3.56 2.79
N ASP A 149 -7.95 -2.99 3.68
CA ASP A 149 -9.22 -2.36 3.32
C ASP A 149 -9.01 -0.86 3.22
N LEU A 150 -9.29 -0.30 2.04
CA LEU A 150 -9.21 1.13 1.75
C LEU A 150 -10.63 1.68 1.63
N GLN A 151 -11.09 2.39 2.65
CA GLN A 151 -12.41 2.99 2.70
C GLN A 151 -12.33 4.41 2.16
N VAL A 152 -13.30 4.78 1.32
CA VAL A 152 -13.44 6.13 0.80
C VAL A 152 -14.90 6.53 0.89
N ALA A 153 -15.16 7.78 1.26
CA ALA A 153 -16.51 8.32 1.34
C ALA A 153 -16.66 9.59 0.53
N SER A 154 -17.82 9.78 -0.10
CA SER A 154 -18.20 11.02 -0.76
C SER A 154 -19.71 11.15 -0.93
N THR A 155 -20.16 12.29 -1.43
CA THR A 155 -21.54 12.48 -1.89
C THR A 155 -21.85 11.59 -3.09
N HIS A 156 -23.13 11.29 -3.33
CA HIS A 156 -23.55 10.52 -4.51
C HIS A 156 -23.50 11.34 -5.80
N HIS A 157 -23.83 12.64 -5.71
CA HIS A 157 -23.84 13.57 -6.84
C HIS A 157 -23.07 14.86 -6.52
N THR A 158 -22.63 15.52 -7.58
CA THR A 158 -22.08 16.89 -7.58
C THR A 158 -23.18 17.90 -7.24
N SER A 159 -22.83 19.16 -6.96
CA SER A 159 -23.78 20.25 -6.74
C SER A 159 -24.64 20.55 -7.97
N ALA A 160 -24.16 20.17 -9.16
CA ALA A 160 -24.87 20.24 -10.43
C ALA A 160 -25.69 18.97 -10.75
N ASP A 161 -25.89 18.08 -9.76
CA ASP A 161 -26.68 16.85 -9.86
C ASP A 161 -26.13 15.80 -10.85
N ALA A 162 -24.85 15.88 -11.20
CA ALA A 162 -24.15 14.85 -11.98
C ALA A 162 -23.60 13.76 -11.03
N PRO A 163 -23.44 12.50 -11.49
CA PRO A 163 -22.84 11.46 -10.66
C PRO A 163 -21.45 11.86 -10.13
N GLN A 164 -21.24 11.75 -8.82
CA GLN A 164 -19.94 12.00 -8.21
C GLN A 164 -19.01 10.82 -8.48
N LEU A 165 -17.90 11.09 -9.15
CA LEU A 165 -16.90 10.09 -9.52
C LEU A 165 -15.57 10.31 -8.81
N GLY A 166 -14.90 9.21 -8.51
CA GLY A 166 -13.64 9.20 -7.78
C GLY A 166 -12.53 8.44 -8.42
N VAL A 167 -11.33 8.81 -7.99
CA VAL A 167 -10.12 8.04 -8.25
C VAL A 167 -9.47 7.72 -6.92
N MET A 168 -9.01 6.49 -6.76
CA MET A 168 -8.18 6.06 -5.65
C MET A 168 -6.85 5.55 -6.20
N LYS A 169 -5.75 6.08 -5.69
CA LYS A 169 -4.38 5.62 -5.93
C LYS A 169 -3.81 5.13 -4.61
N ALA A 170 -3.38 3.88 -4.49
CA ALA A 170 -2.74 3.35 -3.29
C ALA A 170 -1.31 2.92 -3.61
N LEU A 171 -0.33 3.56 -2.99
CA LEU A 171 1.07 3.17 -3.05
C LEU A 171 1.39 2.24 -1.88
N ILE A 172 1.64 0.98 -2.20
CA ILE A 172 2.11 -0.02 -1.25
C ILE A 172 3.64 -0.07 -1.35
N PRO A 173 4.39 0.37 -0.33
CA PRO A 173 5.84 0.51 -0.44
C PRO A 173 6.52 -0.86 -0.44
N ALA A 174 7.73 -0.94 -0.98
CA ALA A 174 8.46 -2.20 -1.16
C ALA A 174 8.62 -3.00 0.13
N GLN A 175 8.83 -2.33 1.27
CA GLN A 175 8.91 -2.97 2.58
C GLN A 175 7.58 -3.60 3.00
N ALA A 176 6.43 -2.98 2.71
CA ALA A 176 5.11 -3.54 3.00
C ALA A 176 4.84 -4.77 2.12
N LEU A 177 5.10 -4.65 0.82
CA LEU A 177 4.99 -5.75 -0.15
C LEU A 177 5.80 -6.97 0.30
N LEU A 178 7.03 -6.74 0.74
CA LEU A 178 7.91 -7.80 1.17
C LEU A 178 7.54 -8.36 2.55
N ASN A 179 7.34 -7.50 3.55
CA ASN A 179 7.28 -7.92 4.95
C ASN A 179 5.91 -8.40 5.39
N LEU A 180 4.84 -7.86 4.78
CA LEU A 180 3.46 -8.27 5.04
C LEU A 180 3.02 -9.32 4.02
N TYR A 181 3.13 -9.00 2.73
CA TYR A 181 2.54 -9.82 1.67
C TYR A 181 3.47 -10.91 1.13
N GLY A 182 4.77 -10.85 1.45
CA GLY A 182 5.75 -11.81 0.97
C GLY A 182 5.90 -11.78 -0.54
N VAL A 183 5.88 -10.61 -1.16
CA VAL A 183 6.08 -10.44 -2.61
C VAL A 183 7.14 -9.39 -2.89
N LEU A 184 7.94 -9.62 -3.94
CA LEU A 184 8.92 -8.62 -4.40
C LEU A 184 8.18 -7.55 -5.23
N PRO A 185 8.62 -6.27 -5.19
CA PRO A 185 8.00 -5.19 -5.97
C PRO A 185 7.81 -5.54 -7.45
N ALA A 186 8.82 -6.14 -8.07
CA ALA A 186 8.79 -6.54 -9.48
C ALA A 186 7.72 -7.59 -9.83
N ASP A 187 7.23 -8.39 -8.85
CA ASP A 187 6.20 -9.40 -9.10
C ASP A 187 4.80 -8.95 -8.66
N ALA A 188 4.70 -7.78 -8.00
CA ALA A 188 3.53 -7.38 -7.23
C ALA A 188 2.29 -7.08 -8.09
N GLY A 189 2.47 -6.60 -9.32
CA GLY A 189 1.35 -6.23 -10.21
C GLY A 189 0.44 -7.40 -10.61
N SER A 190 0.93 -8.64 -10.55
CA SER A 190 0.12 -9.84 -10.80
C SER A 190 -0.34 -10.54 -9.53
N PHE A 191 0.12 -10.09 -8.36
CA PHE A 191 -0.02 -10.78 -7.09
C PHE A 191 -1.34 -10.47 -6.37
N PHE A 192 -1.84 -9.25 -6.55
CA PHE A 192 -3.02 -8.74 -5.85
C PHE A 192 -4.27 -8.74 -6.72
N GLY A 193 -5.41 -8.82 -6.05
CA GLY A 193 -6.72 -8.46 -6.57
C GLY A 193 -7.34 -7.41 -5.65
N VAL A 194 -8.20 -6.58 -6.22
CA VAL A 194 -9.02 -5.62 -5.47
C VAL A 194 -10.46 -6.05 -5.59
N GLN A 195 -11.16 -6.07 -4.46
CA GLN A 195 -12.59 -6.34 -4.40
C GLN A 195 -13.28 -5.12 -3.78
N ARG A 196 -14.26 -4.54 -4.48
CA ARG A 196 -15.18 -3.56 -3.86
C ARG A 196 -16.07 -4.31 -2.86
N THR A 197 -16.19 -3.74 -1.68
CA THR A 197 -16.97 -4.21 -0.53
C THR A 197 -17.66 -3.00 0.11
N GLY A 198 -18.58 -3.23 1.04
CA GLY A 198 -19.45 -2.17 1.55
C GLY A 198 -20.52 -1.83 0.52
N ASP A 199 -20.70 -0.54 0.26
CA ASP A 199 -21.78 -0.07 -0.59
C ASP A 199 -21.66 -0.48 -2.07
N THR A 200 -22.82 -0.79 -2.65
CA THR A 200 -22.97 -1.11 -4.07
C THR A 200 -22.56 0.07 -4.94
N GLY A 201 -22.10 -0.22 -6.15
CA GLY A 201 -21.70 0.78 -7.13
C GLY A 201 -20.83 0.17 -8.20
N THR A 202 -20.30 1.04 -9.04
CA THR A 202 -19.40 0.72 -10.16
C THR A 202 -18.02 1.34 -9.95
N GLN A 203 -17.05 0.75 -10.64
CA GLN A 203 -15.68 1.23 -10.75
C GLN A 203 -15.05 0.63 -12.00
N SER A 204 -14.05 1.31 -12.53
CA SER A 204 -13.16 0.75 -13.55
C SER A 204 -12.29 -0.38 -12.99
N ALA A 205 -11.78 -1.23 -13.89
CA ALA A 205 -10.90 -2.32 -13.50
C ALA A 205 -9.63 -1.78 -12.80
N PRO A 206 -9.21 -2.38 -11.67
CA PRO A 206 -7.99 -1.95 -10.97
C PRO A 206 -6.74 -2.10 -11.85
N ALA A 207 -5.95 -1.04 -11.93
CA ALA A 207 -4.65 -1.03 -12.57
C ALA A 207 -3.54 -1.21 -11.52
N PHE A 208 -2.46 -1.89 -11.91
CA PHE A 208 -1.32 -2.20 -11.06
C PHE A 208 -0.03 -1.87 -11.78
N GLU A 209 0.72 -0.92 -11.24
CA GLU A 209 1.91 -0.38 -11.88
C GLU A 209 3.08 -0.38 -10.91
N PRO A 210 4.29 -0.81 -11.33
CA PRO A 210 5.49 -0.58 -10.55
C PRO A 210 5.66 0.92 -10.30
N TRP A 211 5.92 1.30 -9.06
CA TRP A 211 6.27 2.66 -8.68
C TRP A 211 7.76 2.68 -8.37
N THR A 212 8.55 3.41 -9.16
CA THR A 212 10.01 3.35 -9.09
C THR A 212 10.58 4.59 -8.43
N ALA A 213 11.62 4.40 -7.62
CA ALA A 213 12.21 5.47 -6.85
C ALA A 213 12.84 6.58 -7.71
N SER A 214 13.41 6.23 -8.86
CA SER A 214 14.10 7.15 -9.77
C SER A 214 13.18 8.21 -10.38
N GLU A 215 11.88 7.95 -10.46
CA GLU A 215 10.91 8.85 -11.10
C GLU A 215 9.92 9.43 -10.09
N GLN A 216 9.52 8.62 -9.09
CA GLN A 216 8.31 8.89 -8.30
C GLN A 216 8.51 8.75 -6.77
N GLY A 217 9.74 8.52 -6.30
CA GLY A 217 10.10 8.63 -4.88
C GLY A 217 10.56 7.33 -4.23
N SER A 218 9.68 6.60 -3.55
CA SER A 218 10.01 5.31 -2.90
C SER A 218 9.52 4.11 -3.71
N ASP A 219 10.36 3.09 -3.91
CA ASP A 219 9.96 1.87 -4.64
C ASP A 219 8.71 1.21 -4.04
N GLY A 220 7.78 0.78 -4.89
CA GLY A 220 6.55 0.15 -4.46
C GLY A 220 5.67 -0.35 -5.60
N LEU A 221 4.40 -0.58 -5.27
CA LEU A 221 3.34 -0.90 -6.22
C LEU A 221 2.27 0.19 -6.09
N LEU A 222 1.96 0.85 -7.20
CA LEU A 222 0.79 1.69 -7.32
C LEU A 222 -0.41 0.86 -7.74
N VAL A 223 -1.49 0.97 -6.98
CA VAL A 223 -2.80 0.41 -7.31
C VAL A 223 -3.74 1.56 -7.61
N THR A 224 -4.31 1.61 -8.82
CA THR A 224 -5.24 2.66 -9.22
C THR A 224 -6.62 2.09 -9.49
N VAL A 225 -7.65 2.69 -8.91
CA VAL A 225 -9.06 2.42 -9.20
C VAL A 225 -9.69 3.74 -9.62
N ARG A 226 -10.35 3.77 -10.79
CA ARG A 226 -10.97 4.97 -11.37
C ARG A 226 -12.48 4.81 -11.46
N ASP A 227 -13.15 5.91 -11.77
CA ASP A 227 -14.59 5.97 -12.05
C ASP A 227 -15.41 5.36 -10.89
N ILE A 228 -14.93 5.59 -9.66
CA ILE A 228 -15.57 5.11 -8.45
C ILE A 228 -16.85 5.92 -8.27
N THR A 229 -17.99 5.27 -8.42
CA THR A 229 -19.26 5.86 -7.95
C THR A 229 -19.29 5.83 -6.42
N PHE A 230 -19.65 6.96 -5.83
CA PHE A 230 -19.49 7.17 -4.40
C PHE A 230 -20.75 6.97 -3.56
N SER A 231 -20.43 6.58 -2.33
CA SER A 231 -21.20 6.56 -1.10
C SER A 231 -20.14 6.33 -0.01
N ALA A 232 -20.09 5.20 0.69
CA ALA A 232 -18.95 4.75 1.50
C ALA A 232 -18.39 3.37 1.08
N PRO A 233 -17.85 3.19 -0.14
CA PRO A 233 -17.25 1.92 -0.53
C PRO A 233 -15.91 1.63 0.17
N ALA A 234 -15.63 0.33 0.32
CA ALA A 234 -14.36 -0.19 0.79
C ALA A 234 -13.69 -1.07 -0.28
N PHE A 235 -12.43 -0.78 -0.62
CA PHE A 235 -11.64 -1.54 -1.56
C PHE A 235 -10.68 -2.47 -0.83
N ARG A 236 -11.01 -3.76 -0.86
CA ARG A 236 -10.24 -4.82 -0.25
C ARG A 236 -9.13 -5.29 -1.16
N VAL A 237 -7.89 -4.95 -0.85
CA VAL A 237 -6.68 -5.44 -1.52
C VAL A 237 -6.20 -6.71 -0.82
N LYS A 238 -6.17 -7.81 -1.56
CA LYS A 238 -5.69 -9.10 -1.05
C LYS A 238 -4.94 -9.88 -2.13
N ARG A 239 -4.14 -10.85 -1.70
CA ARG A 239 -3.48 -11.80 -2.61
C ARG A 239 -4.52 -12.61 -3.40
N LYS A 240 -4.32 -12.79 -4.71
CA LYS A 240 -5.23 -13.56 -5.60
C LYS A 240 -5.36 -15.06 -5.26
N GLY A 241 -4.51 -15.58 -4.38
CA GLY A 241 -4.54 -16.99 -3.98
C GLY A 241 -3.89 -17.19 -2.61
N SER A 242 -4.00 -18.38 -2.06
CA SER A 242 -3.42 -18.69 -0.75
C SER A 242 -1.89 -18.80 -0.82
N ALA A 243 -1.23 -18.36 0.25
CA ALA A 243 0.19 -18.63 0.43
C ALA A 243 0.42 -20.14 0.66
N PRO A 244 1.28 -20.79 -0.12
CA PRO A 244 1.69 -22.15 0.18
C PRO A 244 2.43 -22.20 1.52
N ARG A 245 2.26 -23.29 2.26
CA ARG A 245 2.97 -23.50 3.52
C ARG A 245 4.48 -23.64 3.28
N LEU A 246 5.26 -23.03 4.17
CA LEU A 246 6.72 -23.13 4.20
C LEU A 246 7.16 -23.64 5.58
N ALA A 247 7.94 -24.71 5.60
CA ALA A 247 8.57 -25.21 6.82
C ALA A 247 10.08 -24.97 6.74
N VAL A 248 10.64 -24.35 7.77
CA VAL A 248 12.07 -24.01 7.85
C VAL A 248 12.60 -24.48 9.20
N ARG A 249 13.38 -25.57 9.20
CA ARG A 249 13.81 -26.23 10.43
C ARG A 249 15.30 -26.43 10.46
N ILE A 250 15.91 -26.20 11.61
CA ILE A 250 17.30 -26.58 11.86
C ILE A 250 17.37 -28.10 12.07
N ALA A 251 18.31 -28.75 11.39
CA ALA A 251 18.63 -30.17 11.50
C ALA A 251 20.16 -30.31 11.58
N GLY A 252 20.68 -30.41 12.82
CA GLY A 252 22.12 -30.41 13.08
C GLY A 252 22.80 -29.11 12.61
N SER A 253 23.82 -29.24 11.75
CA SER A 253 24.58 -28.10 11.18
C SER A 253 23.90 -27.45 9.96
N LYS A 254 22.73 -27.94 9.55
CA LYS A 254 22.02 -27.48 8.35
C LYS A 254 20.63 -26.95 8.68
N THR A 255 20.15 -26.03 7.87
CA THR A 255 18.76 -25.56 7.87
C THR A 255 18.05 -26.13 6.65
N ARG A 256 17.00 -26.91 6.87
CA ARG A 256 16.16 -27.50 5.82
C ARG A 256 14.95 -26.61 5.56
N VAL A 257 14.72 -26.29 4.29
CA VAL A 257 13.60 -25.48 3.83
C VAL A 257 12.74 -26.36 2.92
N THR A 258 11.47 -26.53 3.31
CA THR A 258 10.50 -27.36 2.59
C THR A 258 9.26 -26.54 2.28
N GLY A 259 9.01 -26.27 1.00
CA GLY A 259 7.78 -25.65 0.51
C GLY A 259 6.73 -26.70 0.11
N ALA A 260 5.46 -26.36 0.27
CA ALA A 260 4.34 -27.18 -0.16
C ALA A 260 4.39 -27.50 -1.67
N LYS A 261 3.69 -28.57 -2.08
CA LYS A 261 3.59 -28.97 -3.49
C LYS A 261 2.78 -27.93 -4.27
N VAL A 262 3.36 -27.41 -5.35
CA VAL A 262 2.70 -26.45 -6.24
C VAL A 262 2.41 -27.11 -7.58
N ALA A 263 1.12 -27.24 -7.93
CA ALA A 263 0.70 -27.93 -9.16
C ALA A 263 1.35 -27.36 -10.42
N ALA A 264 1.46 -26.03 -10.50
CA ALA A 264 2.11 -25.33 -11.62
C ALA A 264 3.61 -25.64 -11.78
N CYS A 265 4.26 -26.24 -10.77
CA CYS A 265 5.67 -26.64 -10.80
C CYS A 265 5.88 -28.13 -11.12
N ARG A 266 4.82 -28.94 -11.26
CA ARG A 266 4.92 -30.35 -11.61
C ARG A 266 5.41 -30.53 -13.05
N ARG A 267 6.18 -31.59 -13.30
CA ARG A 267 6.77 -31.99 -14.61
C ARG A 267 7.75 -30.97 -15.22
N LYS A 268 7.32 -29.74 -15.46
CA LYS A 268 8.12 -28.66 -16.11
C LYS A 268 9.10 -27.97 -15.16
N GLY A 269 8.92 -28.17 -13.85
CA GLY A 269 9.77 -27.63 -12.80
C GLY A 269 9.65 -26.12 -12.61
N CYS A 270 10.04 -25.67 -11.43
CA CYS A 270 10.19 -24.27 -11.09
C CYS A 270 11.62 -23.99 -10.63
N THR A 271 12.14 -22.81 -10.97
CA THR A 271 13.30 -22.25 -10.30
C THR A 271 12.87 -21.83 -8.90
N VAL A 272 13.62 -22.27 -7.90
CA VAL A 272 13.37 -21.98 -6.49
C VAL A 272 14.46 -21.05 -6.01
N THR A 273 14.10 -19.88 -5.50
CA THR A 273 15.04 -18.94 -4.88
C THR A 273 14.67 -18.76 -3.42
N LEU A 274 15.63 -18.94 -2.53
CA LEU A 274 15.49 -18.68 -1.11
C LEU A 274 16.16 -17.36 -0.77
N LEU A 275 15.36 -16.43 -0.25
CA LEU A 275 15.79 -15.11 0.17
C LEU A 275 15.75 -15.02 1.69
N LYS A 276 16.78 -14.41 2.28
CA LYS A 276 16.76 -13.94 3.66
C LYS A 276 16.12 -12.56 3.68
N LEU A 277 15.10 -12.40 4.51
CA LEU A 277 14.43 -11.14 4.74
C LEU A 277 15.22 -10.31 5.77
N PRO A 278 15.12 -8.97 5.70
CA PRO A 278 15.76 -8.11 6.67
C PRO A 278 15.17 -8.32 8.07
N SER A 279 15.98 -8.06 9.09
CA SER A 279 15.54 -8.05 10.49
C SER A 279 14.54 -6.92 10.73
N SER A 280 14.83 -5.73 10.20
CA SER A 280 13.92 -4.58 10.25
C SER A 280 12.76 -4.73 9.27
N ARG A 281 11.54 -4.44 9.77
CA ARG A 281 10.30 -4.38 8.97
C ARG A 281 10.23 -3.16 8.03
N LEU A 282 11.10 -2.18 8.23
CA LEU A 282 11.19 -0.96 7.43
C LEU A 282 12.10 -1.11 6.21
N SER A 283 12.75 -2.26 6.05
CA SER A 283 13.64 -2.52 4.92
C SER A 283 13.01 -3.48 3.92
N SER A 284 13.28 -3.23 2.64
CA SER A 284 12.99 -4.11 1.50
C SER A 284 14.23 -4.87 1.00
N LYS A 285 15.41 -4.66 1.61
CA LYS A 285 16.66 -5.27 1.17
C LYS A 285 16.70 -6.76 1.51
N VAL A 286 16.80 -7.60 0.49
CA VAL A 286 16.86 -9.06 0.60
C VAL A 286 18.21 -9.61 0.20
N THR A 287 18.61 -10.74 0.81
CA THR A 287 19.83 -11.46 0.42
C THR A 287 19.48 -12.82 -0.16
N THR A 288 20.00 -13.16 -1.33
CA THR A 288 19.84 -14.52 -1.86
C THR A 288 20.71 -15.49 -1.06
N VAL A 289 20.08 -16.51 -0.46
CA VAL A 289 20.77 -17.52 0.35
C VAL A 289 21.07 -18.77 -0.47
N ALA A 290 20.11 -19.19 -1.29
CA ALA A 290 20.23 -20.38 -2.12
C ALA A 290 19.31 -20.29 -3.35
N ARG A 291 19.69 -21.04 -4.38
CA ARG A 291 18.87 -21.30 -5.57
C ARG A 291 18.84 -22.80 -5.83
N GLY A 292 17.77 -23.27 -6.45
CA GLY A 292 17.62 -24.65 -6.85
C GLY A 292 16.44 -24.84 -7.81
N ARG A 293 15.99 -26.07 -7.94
CA ARG A 293 14.78 -26.42 -8.69
C ARG A 293 13.78 -27.16 -7.81
N SER A 294 12.51 -27.04 -8.14
CA SER A 294 11.47 -27.86 -7.55
C SER A 294 11.62 -29.30 -8.00
N SER A 295 11.20 -30.23 -7.15
CA SER A 295 11.08 -31.64 -7.46
C SER A 295 9.98 -31.90 -8.49
N ALA A 296 9.97 -33.09 -9.09
CA ALA A 296 8.99 -33.48 -10.11
C ALA A 296 7.53 -33.44 -9.59
N ASP A 297 7.34 -33.68 -8.29
CA ASP A 297 6.04 -33.59 -7.60
C ASP A 297 5.58 -32.15 -7.32
N GLY A 298 6.40 -31.16 -7.68
CA GLY A 298 6.16 -29.73 -7.50
C GLY A 298 6.52 -29.20 -6.11
N SER A 299 7.11 -30.00 -5.23
CA SER A 299 7.64 -29.53 -3.94
C SER A 299 8.98 -28.81 -4.12
N ALA A 300 9.28 -27.87 -3.21
CA ALA A 300 10.55 -27.17 -3.18
C ALA A 300 11.32 -27.61 -1.92
N ARG A 301 12.53 -28.14 -2.10
CA ARG A 301 13.41 -28.56 -1.00
C ARG A 301 14.77 -27.93 -1.18
N LEU A 302 15.22 -27.18 -0.18
CA LEU A 302 16.55 -26.59 -0.14
C LEU A 302 17.19 -26.90 1.21
N THR A 303 18.50 -27.10 1.20
CA THR A 303 19.29 -27.26 2.42
C THR A 303 20.44 -26.28 2.37
N VAL A 304 20.63 -25.53 3.46
CA VAL A 304 21.71 -24.53 3.57
C VAL A 304 22.43 -24.70 4.90
N ALA A 305 23.65 -24.18 5.00
CA ALA A 305 24.39 -24.17 6.26
C ALA A 305 23.63 -23.34 7.32
N ARG A 306 23.57 -23.83 8.56
CA ARG A 306 22.88 -23.15 9.67
C ARG A 306 23.36 -21.71 9.86
N GLY A 307 24.66 -21.44 9.67
CA GLY A 307 25.21 -20.09 9.78
C GLY A 307 24.60 -19.07 8.81
N LYS A 308 24.09 -19.52 7.66
CA LYS A 308 23.41 -18.62 6.70
C LYS A 308 21.98 -18.27 7.13
N LEU A 309 21.32 -19.16 7.88
CA LEU A 309 19.95 -19.04 8.37
C LEU A 309 19.86 -19.47 9.84
N PRO A 310 20.33 -18.63 10.78
CA PRO A 310 20.18 -18.88 12.21
C PRO A 310 18.70 -18.85 12.62
N ARG A 311 18.40 -19.39 13.81
CA ARG A 311 17.04 -19.42 14.39
C ARG A 311 16.44 -18.02 14.45
N GLY A 312 15.14 -17.91 14.16
CA GLY A 312 14.43 -16.63 14.08
C GLY A 312 14.61 -15.88 12.76
N THR A 313 15.52 -16.31 11.87
CA THR A 313 15.68 -15.66 10.56
C THR A 313 14.40 -15.78 9.75
N ARG A 314 13.90 -14.64 9.28
CA ARG A 314 12.77 -14.57 8.34
C ARG A 314 13.26 -14.87 6.93
N VAL A 315 12.50 -15.67 6.19
CA VAL A 315 12.83 -16.07 4.83
C VAL A 315 11.65 -15.95 3.89
N LEU A 316 11.95 -15.77 2.61
CA LEU A 316 11.00 -15.79 1.53
C LEU A 316 11.45 -16.81 0.48
N LEU A 317 10.59 -17.78 0.19
CA LEU A 317 10.75 -18.72 -0.90
C LEU A 317 10.00 -18.20 -2.12
N VAL A 318 10.70 -18.03 -3.24
CA VAL A 318 10.12 -17.55 -4.50
C VAL A 318 10.21 -18.64 -5.55
N LEU A 319 9.07 -19.02 -6.13
CA LEU A 319 9.00 -20.01 -7.19
C LEU A 319 8.64 -19.34 -8.51
N ARG A 320 9.47 -19.57 -9.53
CA ARG A 320 9.26 -19.10 -10.90
C ARG A 320 9.25 -20.26 -11.88
N ARG A 321 8.52 -20.16 -12.97
CA ARG A 321 8.56 -21.22 -13.99
C ARG A 321 9.97 -21.36 -14.56
N ALA A 322 10.48 -22.59 -14.61
CA ALA A 322 11.82 -22.87 -15.09
C ALA A 322 11.95 -22.90 -16.61
N SER A 323 10.84 -23.16 -17.32
CA SER A 323 10.83 -23.43 -18.77
C SER A 323 9.52 -23.02 -19.46
N GLY A 324 9.57 -22.94 -20.80
CA GLY A 324 8.43 -22.64 -21.68
C GLY A 324 8.16 -21.14 -21.89
N LYS A 325 7.05 -20.82 -22.57
CA LYS A 325 6.64 -19.44 -22.93
C LYS A 325 6.51 -18.47 -21.75
N ASN A 326 6.38 -19.01 -20.52
CA ASN A 326 6.24 -18.23 -19.28
C ASN A 326 7.47 -18.37 -18.38
N LYS A 327 8.66 -18.70 -18.92
CA LYS A 327 9.91 -18.82 -18.15
C LYS A 327 10.15 -17.53 -17.36
N GLY A 328 10.51 -17.66 -16.08
CA GLY A 328 10.76 -16.53 -15.20
C GLY A 328 9.51 -15.90 -14.58
N LYS A 329 8.30 -16.19 -15.09
CA LYS A 329 7.05 -15.69 -14.48
C LYS A 329 6.88 -16.22 -13.06
N LEU A 330 6.48 -15.35 -12.14
CA LEU A 330 6.15 -15.72 -10.77
C LEU A 330 5.04 -16.77 -10.78
N VAL A 331 5.26 -17.86 -10.05
CA VAL A 331 4.24 -18.87 -9.77
C VAL A 331 3.61 -18.60 -8.42
N THR A 332 4.44 -18.48 -7.39
CA THR A 332 3.98 -18.24 -6.02
C THR A 332 5.16 -17.86 -5.12
N THR A 333 4.84 -17.27 -3.97
CA THR A 333 5.77 -17.00 -2.88
C THR A 333 5.28 -17.57 -1.56
N ALA A 334 6.20 -17.92 -0.69
CA ALA A 334 5.94 -18.43 0.66
C ALA A 334 6.89 -17.78 1.66
N GLN A 335 6.36 -17.18 2.72
CA GLN A 335 7.15 -16.59 3.80
C GLN A 335 7.15 -17.52 5.02
N GLY A 336 8.23 -17.49 5.79
CA GLY A 336 8.34 -18.22 7.05
C GLY A 336 9.52 -17.74 7.89
N SER A 337 9.71 -18.37 9.05
CA SER A 337 10.84 -18.13 9.94
C SER A 337 11.51 -19.46 10.29
N VAL A 338 12.82 -19.40 10.54
CA VAL A 338 13.59 -20.57 11.00
C VAL A 338 13.19 -20.92 12.43
N SER A 339 12.56 -22.08 12.59
CA SER A 339 12.33 -22.74 13.89
C SER A 339 13.49 -23.65 14.29
#